data_AF-A0A375J066-F1
#
_entry.id   AF-A0A375J066-F1
#
_cell.length_a   1.000
_cell.length_b   1.000
_cell.length_c   1.000
_cell.angle_alpha   90.00
_cell.angle_beta   90.00
_cell.angle_gamma   90.00
#
_symmetry.space_group_name_H-M   'P 1'
#
loop_
_entity.id
_entity.type
_entity.pdbx_description
1 polymer ?
#
loop_
_entity_poly.entity_id
_entity_poly.type
_entity_poly.pdbx_seq_one_letter_code
_entity_poly.pdbx_strand_id
1 'polypeptide(L)'
;MMKSRATASLLVLFAFFSVAALSAGDPLSPELIANIKPPAAFAFRQAKKLTRQYPNTTCLDFTLTKSKRRIGYLCSTQSEKFSRDFGVFSVPQGPSTGESSQRREVSIASGISSYPATRLELKSGATIYAAQVDCDLKGGSVYRPTGTCHVAVRYLRHGGVLYGNFVLEDHAGKATVATKEEIITLWESLPSID
;
A
#
# COMPACT_ATOMS: atom_id res chain seq x y z
N MET A 1 -19.79 -71.47 -31.13
CA MET A 1 -20.39 -70.46 -32.03
C MET A 1 -20.48 -69.13 -31.28
N MET A 2 -20.16 -68.05 -31.99
CA MET A 2 -19.98 -66.65 -31.59
C MET A 2 -20.92 -66.08 -30.52
N LYS A 3 -20.39 -65.20 -29.65
CA LYS A 3 -20.65 -63.75 -29.73
C LYS A 3 -19.71 -62.92 -28.84
N SER A 4 -18.96 -62.06 -29.52
CA SER A 4 -18.20 -60.92 -29.01
C SER A 4 -19.09 -59.96 -28.22
N ARG A 5 -18.57 -59.37 -27.13
CA ARG A 5 -18.98 -58.03 -26.67
C ARG A 5 -17.76 -57.21 -26.28
N ALA A 6 -17.68 -56.07 -26.94
CA ALA A 6 -16.64 -55.08 -26.88
C ALA A 6 -16.78 -54.13 -25.68
N THR A 7 -15.64 -53.54 -25.32
CA THR A 7 -15.43 -52.14 -24.89
C THR A 7 -16.16 -51.61 -23.64
N ALA A 8 -15.36 -51.18 -22.66
CA ALA A 8 -15.22 -49.75 -22.37
C ALA A 8 -14.01 -49.52 -21.45
N SER A 9 -12.89 -49.10 -22.05
CA SER A 9 -11.76 -48.51 -21.32
C SER A 9 -12.22 -47.17 -20.73
N LEU A 10 -12.29 -47.08 -19.40
CA LEU A 10 -12.57 -45.82 -18.70
C LEU A 10 -11.26 -45.00 -18.63
N LEU A 11 -11.00 -44.22 -19.67
CA LEU A 11 -9.97 -43.18 -19.68
C LEU A 11 -10.49 -41.99 -18.85
N VAL A 12 -10.12 -41.95 -17.56
CA VAL A 12 -10.33 -40.77 -16.73
C VAL A 12 -9.27 -39.73 -17.11
N LEU A 13 -9.60 -38.86 -18.06
CA LEU A 13 -8.88 -37.62 -18.28
C LEU A 13 -9.14 -36.70 -17.07
N PHE A 14 -8.22 -36.68 -16.12
CA PHE A 14 -8.10 -35.55 -15.20
C PHE A 14 -7.62 -34.34 -16.01
N ALA A 15 -8.56 -33.54 -16.48
CA ALA A 15 -8.28 -32.20 -16.94
C ALA A 15 -7.72 -31.41 -15.76
N PHE A 16 -6.40 -31.31 -15.68
CA PHE A 16 -5.74 -30.29 -14.88
C PHE A 16 -6.17 -28.94 -15.42
N PHE A 17 -7.23 -28.37 -14.83
CA PHE A 17 -7.47 -26.94 -14.88
C PHE A 17 -6.25 -26.29 -14.25
N SER A 18 -5.27 -25.96 -15.10
CA SER A 18 -4.24 -25.00 -14.77
C SER A 18 -4.97 -23.68 -14.60
N VAL A 19 -5.48 -23.43 -13.40
CA VAL A 19 -5.75 -22.07 -12.95
C VAL A 19 -4.38 -21.43 -13.02
N ALA A 20 -4.11 -20.73 -14.13
CA ALA A 20 -3.05 -19.75 -14.15
C ALA A 20 -3.44 -18.79 -13.04
N ALA A 21 -2.84 -18.97 -11.86
CA ALA A 21 -2.81 -17.94 -10.86
C ALA A 21 -2.19 -16.76 -11.60
N LEU A 22 -3.02 -15.80 -12.03
CA LEU A 22 -2.53 -14.49 -12.38
C LEU A 22 -1.80 -14.05 -11.12
N SER A 23 -0.47 -14.18 -11.13
CA SER A 23 0.34 -13.57 -10.10
C SER A 23 0.08 -12.09 -10.31
N ALA A 24 -0.79 -11.51 -9.48
CA ALA A 24 -0.93 -10.09 -9.34
C ALA A 24 0.48 -9.58 -9.03
N GLY A 25 1.16 -9.06 -10.05
CA GLY A 25 2.56 -8.66 -9.96
C GLY A 25 2.72 -7.66 -8.84
N ASP A 26 3.84 -7.71 -8.13
CA ASP A 26 4.10 -6.79 -7.02
C ASP A 26 4.07 -5.35 -7.56
N PRO A 27 3.15 -4.48 -7.09
CA PRO A 27 2.96 -3.15 -7.66
C PRO A 27 4.15 -2.20 -7.48
N LEU A 28 5.18 -2.62 -6.71
CA LEU A 28 6.52 -2.01 -6.72
C LEU A 28 7.56 -3.02 -7.21
N SER A 29 7.41 -3.52 -8.44
CA SER A 29 8.45 -4.32 -9.09
C SER A 29 9.76 -3.51 -9.22
N PRO A 30 10.95 -4.16 -9.32
CA PRO A 30 12.21 -3.46 -9.51
C PRO A 30 12.21 -2.44 -10.66
N GLU A 31 11.51 -2.77 -11.76
CA GLU A 31 11.34 -1.91 -12.93
C GLU A 31 10.51 -0.66 -12.61
N LEU A 32 9.40 -0.82 -11.87
CA LEU A 32 8.57 0.32 -11.45
C LEU A 32 9.31 1.19 -10.44
N ILE A 33 10.05 0.59 -9.50
CA ILE A 33 10.89 1.31 -8.53
C ILE A 33 11.94 2.17 -9.24
N ALA A 34 12.58 1.65 -10.29
CA ALA A 34 13.58 2.39 -11.07
C ALA A 34 13.01 3.64 -11.76
N ASN A 35 11.69 3.68 -11.97
CA ASN A 35 11.00 4.78 -12.64
C ASN A 35 10.38 5.81 -11.67
N ILE A 36 10.48 5.60 -10.35
CA ILE A 36 9.99 6.58 -9.36
C ILE A 36 10.86 7.84 -9.42
N LYS A 37 10.22 9.00 -9.61
CA LYS A 37 10.88 10.31 -9.67
C LYS A 37 10.47 11.17 -8.47
N PRO A 38 11.03 10.92 -7.29
CA PRO A 38 10.61 11.62 -6.08
C PRO A 38 10.95 13.12 -6.17
N PRO A 39 10.31 13.98 -5.36
CA PRO A 39 10.76 15.35 -5.16
C PRO A 39 12.27 15.42 -4.90
N ALA A 40 12.95 16.44 -5.43
CA ALA A 40 14.42 16.56 -5.34
C ALA A 40 14.96 16.58 -3.89
N ALA A 41 14.13 17.00 -2.93
CA ALA A 41 14.44 16.99 -1.51
C ALA A 41 14.55 15.56 -0.94
N PHE A 42 14.05 14.54 -1.65
CA PHE A 42 13.93 13.17 -1.17
C PHE A 42 14.84 12.22 -1.95
N ALA A 43 15.40 11.26 -1.22
CA ALA A 43 16.06 10.08 -1.76
C ALA A 43 15.44 8.83 -1.12
N PHE A 44 15.43 7.72 -1.83
CA PHE A 44 14.88 6.47 -1.31
C PHE A 44 15.79 5.27 -1.54
N ARG A 45 15.55 4.21 -0.77
CA ARG A 45 16.20 2.90 -0.89
C ARG A 45 15.24 1.80 -0.45
N GLN A 46 15.55 0.55 -0.78
CA GLN A 46 14.74 -0.58 -0.28
C GLN A 46 14.81 -0.71 1.25
N ALA A 47 13.65 -0.87 1.88
CA ALA A 47 13.48 -1.10 3.30
C ALA A 47 13.48 -2.60 3.64
N LYS A 48 14.64 -3.25 3.47
CA LYS A 48 14.79 -4.73 3.55
C LYS A 48 14.24 -5.37 4.84
N LYS A 49 14.23 -4.65 5.97
CA LYS A 49 13.70 -5.17 7.24
C LYS A 49 12.18 -5.28 7.19
N LEU A 50 11.50 -4.21 6.76
CA LEU A 50 10.05 -4.15 6.71
C LEU A 50 9.49 -5.09 5.64
N THR A 51 10.12 -5.14 4.46
CA THR A 51 9.81 -6.10 3.38
C THR A 51 9.85 -7.55 3.86
N ARG A 52 10.81 -7.93 4.72
CA ARG A 52 10.92 -9.31 5.21
C ARG A 52 9.92 -9.66 6.30
N GLN A 53 9.34 -8.66 6.97
CA GLN A 53 8.41 -8.87 8.08
C GLN A 53 7.01 -9.25 7.62
N TYR A 54 6.62 -8.83 6.41
CA TYR A 54 5.29 -9.04 5.86
C TYR A 54 5.39 -9.77 4.52
N PRO A 55 4.68 -10.89 4.32
CA PRO A 55 4.68 -11.59 3.04
C PRO A 55 4.09 -10.69 1.94
N ASN A 56 4.52 -10.90 0.69
CA ASN A 56 4.03 -10.16 -0.48
C ASN A 56 4.04 -8.64 -0.27
N THR A 57 5.13 -8.13 0.30
CA THR A 57 5.27 -6.71 0.66
C THR A 57 6.63 -6.18 0.23
N THR A 58 6.65 -5.17 -0.61
CA THR A 58 7.86 -4.45 -1.02
C THR A 58 7.82 -3.03 -0.50
N CYS A 59 8.87 -2.59 0.20
CA CYS A 59 8.90 -1.30 0.87
C CYS A 59 10.15 -0.49 0.50
N LEU A 60 9.97 0.82 0.43
CA LEU A 60 11.00 1.83 0.21
C LEU A 60 11.06 2.76 1.42
N ASP A 61 12.26 2.99 1.95
CA ASP A 61 12.52 4.01 2.96
C ASP A 61 12.90 5.31 2.26
N PHE A 62 12.25 6.40 2.66
CA PHE A 62 12.55 7.75 2.17
C PHE A 62 13.34 8.55 3.19
N THR A 63 14.27 9.36 2.69
CA THR A 63 15.16 10.22 3.47
C THR A 63 15.29 11.58 2.82
N LEU A 64 15.62 12.61 3.61
CA LEU A 64 16.02 13.91 3.07
C LEU A 64 17.39 13.81 2.39
N THR A 65 17.51 14.34 1.17
CA THR A 65 18.76 14.29 0.39
C THR A 65 19.92 14.98 1.13
N LYS A 66 19.66 16.13 1.78
CA LYS A 66 20.68 16.93 2.48
C LYS A 66 21.11 16.33 3.82
N SER A 67 20.17 16.04 4.72
CA SER A 67 20.49 15.59 6.08
C SER A 67 20.52 14.06 6.24
N LYS A 68 20.07 13.31 5.23
CA LYS A 68 19.88 11.85 5.28
C LYS A 68 18.91 11.37 6.37
N ARG A 69 18.21 12.29 7.05
CA ARG A 69 17.17 11.95 8.03
C ARG A 69 16.04 11.18 7.34
N ARG A 70 15.60 10.06 7.92
CA ARG A 70 14.44 9.31 7.45
C ARG A 70 13.18 10.16 7.61
N ILE A 71 12.35 10.20 6.56
CA ILE A 71 11.10 10.96 6.53
C ILE A 71 9.87 10.09 6.40
N GLY A 72 10.03 8.80 6.10
CA GLY A 72 8.89 7.91 5.93
C GLY A 72 9.22 6.69 5.11
N TYR A 73 8.17 6.01 4.69
CA TYR A 73 8.26 4.84 3.83
C TYR A 73 7.01 4.71 2.95
N LEU A 74 7.19 4.03 1.82
CA LEU A 74 6.13 3.62 0.90
C LEU A 74 6.21 2.11 0.74
N CYS A 75 5.10 1.41 0.86
CA CYS A 75 5.01 -0.03 0.72
C CYS A 75 3.93 -0.42 -0.28
N SER A 76 4.25 -1.36 -1.15
CA SER A 76 3.29 -2.20 -1.86
C SER A 76 3.04 -3.42 -0.99
N THR A 77 1.78 -3.82 -0.82
CA THR A 77 1.44 -5.02 -0.05
C THR A 77 0.14 -5.66 -0.50
N GLN A 78 0.07 -6.99 -0.41
CA GLN A 78 -1.17 -7.76 -0.40
C GLN A 78 -1.45 -8.38 0.99
N SER A 79 -0.68 -8.01 2.01
CA SER A 79 -0.79 -8.57 3.36
C SER A 79 -1.86 -7.83 4.16
N GLU A 80 -2.98 -8.50 4.45
CA GLU A 80 -3.98 -7.98 5.40
C GLU A 80 -3.39 -7.73 6.79
N LYS A 81 -2.39 -8.54 7.18
CA LYS A 81 -1.64 -8.33 8.42
C LYS A 81 -0.89 -7.00 8.39
N PHE A 82 -0.26 -6.63 7.27
CA PHE A 82 0.35 -5.30 7.13
C PHE A 82 -0.70 -4.21 7.34
N SER A 83 -1.82 -4.24 6.60
CA SER A 83 -2.85 -3.22 6.70
C SER A 83 -3.37 -3.04 8.13
N ARG A 84 -3.62 -4.15 8.84
CA ARG A 84 -4.06 -4.12 10.24
C ARG A 84 -2.98 -3.57 11.18
N ASP A 85 -1.74 -4.04 11.06
CA ASP A 85 -0.63 -3.62 11.94
C ASP A 85 -0.28 -2.12 11.73
N PHE A 86 -0.53 -1.59 10.52
CA PHE A 86 -0.36 -0.17 10.17
C PHE A 86 -1.64 0.66 10.23
N GLY A 87 -2.71 0.11 10.84
CA GLY A 87 -3.92 0.85 11.19
C GLY A 87 -4.83 1.24 10.02
N VAL A 88 -4.78 0.55 8.90
CA VAL A 88 -5.65 0.83 7.74
C VAL A 88 -6.91 -0.03 7.84
N PHE A 89 -8.06 0.63 7.96
CA PHE A 89 -9.37 -0.02 8.00
C PHE A 89 -10.24 0.53 6.87
N SER A 90 -10.80 -0.35 6.06
CA SER A 90 -11.86 0.01 5.11
C SER A 90 -13.14 -0.72 5.48
N VAL A 91 -14.25 0.01 5.59
CA VAL A 91 -15.57 -0.61 5.74
C VAL A 91 -15.98 -1.13 4.36
N PRO A 92 -16.24 -2.45 4.19
CA PRO A 92 -16.85 -2.94 2.96
C PRO A 92 -18.21 -2.27 2.81
N GLN A 93 -18.44 -1.57 1.71
CA GLN A 93 -19.79 -1.11 1.41
C GLN A 93 -20.65 -2.34 1.12
N GLY A 94 -21.85 -2.40 1.74
CA GLY A 94 -22.82 -3.47 1.50
C GLY A 94 -23.21 -3.59 0.02
N PRO A 95 -23.99 -4.61 -0.36
CA PRO A 95 -24.32 -4.89 -1.76
C PRO A 95 -24.90 -3.65 -2.44
N SER A 96 -24.20 -3.19 -3.48
CA SER A 96 -24.49 -1.96 -4.21
C SER A 96 -25.78 -2.09 -5.01
N THR A 97 -26.85 -1.45 -4.53
CA THR A 97 -28.02 -1.14 -5.36
C THR A 97 -27.74 0.15 -6.13
N GLY A 98 -27.19 0.03 -7.34
CA GLY A 98 -27.15 1.12 -8.32
C GLY A 98 -25.81 1.85 -8.50
N GLU A 99 -25.62 2.31 -9.74
CA GLU A 99 -24.52 2.99 -10.45
C GLU A 99 -23.80 4.18 -9.77
N SER A 100 -23.58 4.17 -8.45
CA SER A 100 -22.62 5.10 -7.83
C SER A 100 -21.29 4.38 -7.63
N SER A 101 -20.20 4.93 -8.16
CA SER A 101 -18.83 4.48 -7.87
C SER A 101 -18.69 4.26 -6.36
N GLN A 102 -18.52 3.00 -5.93
CA GLN A 102 -18.51 2.62 -4.51
C GLN A 102 -17.53 3.51 -3.72
N ARG A 103 -18.06 4.45 -2.94
CA ARG A 103 -17.28 5.42 -2.17
C ARG A 103 -16.69 4.71 -0.96
N ARG A 104 -15.51 4.11 -1.10
CA ARG A 104 -14.86 3.43 0.02
C ARG A 104 -14.66 4.39 1.20
N GLU A 105 -15.20 4.02 2.37
CA GLU A 105 -14.87 4.68 3.63
C GLU A 105 -13.60 4.05 4.19
N VAL A 106 -12.60 4.90 4.42
CA VAL A 106 -11.28 4.48 4.88
C VAL A 106 -10.95 5.27 6.14
N SER A 107 -10.53 4.57 7.17
CA SER A 107 -10.02 5.15 8.40
C SER A 107 -8.59 4.70 8.62
N ILE A 108 -7.75 5.61 9.08
CA ILE A 108 -6.36 5.35 9.43
C ILE A 108 -6.23 5.51 10.93
N ALA A 109 -5.73 4.49 11.63
CA ALA A 109 -5.48 4.54 13.06
C ALA A 109 -4.00 4.81 13.36
N SER A 110 -3.78 5.65 14.37
CA SER A 110 -2.51 5.73 15.09
C SER A 110 -2.58 4.87 16.36
N GLY A 111 -1.54 4.91 17.19
CA GLY A 111 -1.55 4.21 18.47
C GLY A 111 -2.60 4.71 19.47
N ILE A 112 -3.25 5.86 19.22
CA ILE A 112 -4.16 6.52 20.17
C ILE A 112 -5.53 6.89 19.61
N SER A 113 -5.68 6.99 18.29
CA SER A 113 -6.89 7.55 17.67
C SER A 113 -7.09 7.02 16.26
N SER A 114 -8.33 7.15 15.77
CA SER A 114 -8.70 6.84 14.39
C SER A 114 -9.07 8.12 13.66
N TYR A 115 -8.55 8.28 12.45
CA TYR A 115 -8.69 9.48 11.63
C TYR A 115 -9.40 9.10 10.33
N PRO A 116 -10.54 9.73 10.01
CA PRO A 116 -11.21 9.49 8.73
C PRO A 116 -10.32 9.99 7.59
N ALA A 117 -10.07 9.13 6.62
CA ALA A 117 -9.25 9.47 5.47
C ALA A 117 -10.06 10.25 4.43
N THR A 118 -9.47 11.32 3.92
CA THR A 118 -10.03 12.10 2.81
C THR A 118 -9.66 11.45 1.49
N ARG A 119 -10.66 11.21 0.62
CA ARG A 119 -10.43 10.80 -0.76
C ARG A 119 -9.81 11.95 -1.54
N LEU A 120 -8.67 11.71 -2.17
CA LEU A 120 -7.98 12.67 -3.03
C LEU A 120 -7.74 12.03 -4.40
N GLU A 121 -8.15 12.74 -5.46
CA GLU A 121 -7.78 12.40 -6.82
C GLU A 121 -6.48 13.09 -7.19
N LEU A 122 -5.52 12.29 -7.64
CA LEU A 122 -4.23 12.73 -8.14
C LEU A 122 -4.37 13.15 -9.61
N LYS A 123 -3.47 14.02 -10.09
CA LYS A 123 -3.38 14.45 -11.50
C LYS A 123 -3.16 13.27 -12.45
N SER A 124 -2.51 12.23 -11.97
CA SER A 124 -2.39 10.94 -12.67
C SER A 124 -3.73 10.20 -12.88
N GLY A 125 -4.82 10.66 -12.28
CA GLY A 125 -6.12 9.98 -12.25
C GLY A 125 -6.24 8.92 -11.15
N ALA A 126 -5.16 8.63 -10.44
CA ALA A 126 -5.17 7.72 -9.31
C ALA A 126 -5.93 8.31 -8.11
N THR A 127 -6.61 7.45 -7.34
CA THR A 127 -7.25 7.86 -6.08
C THR A 127 -6.43 7.38 -4.89
N ILE A 128 -6.13 8.28 -3.96
CA ILE A 128 -5.61 7.94 -2.64
C ILE A 128 -6.60 8.32 -1.54
N TYR A 129 -6.52 7.65 -0.40
CA TYR A 129 -7.24 7.99 0.82
C TYR A 129 -6.20 8.41 1.85
N ALA A 130 -6.20 9.68 2.24
CA ALA A 130 -5.14 10.27 3.03
C ALA A 130 -5.67 10.93 4.31
N ALA A 131 -4.90 10.83 5.39
CA ALA A 131 -5.12 11.55 6.63
C ALA A 131 -3.80 12.13 7.16
N GLN A 132 -3.89 13.23 7.90
CA GLN A 132 -2.84 13.64 8.80
C GLN A 132 -3.14 13.03 10.17
N VAL A 133 -2.18 12.30 10.72
CA VAL A 133 -2.32 11.57 11.97
C VAL A 133 -1.19 11.96 12.90
N ASP A 134 -1.44 11.88 14.20
CA ASP A 134 -0.33 11.94 15.16
C ASP A 134 0.55 10.71 14.96
N CYS A 135 1.87 10.85 15.14
CA CYS A 135 2.82 9.75 15.03
C CYS A 135 3.92 9.79 16.09
N ASP A 136 4.36 8.61 16.51
CA ASP A 136 5.51 8.43 17.41
C ASP A 136 6.80 8.31 16.61
N LEU A 137 7.63 9.35 16.70
CA LEU A 137 8.90 9.43 15.98
C LEU A 137 10.02 8.65 16.69
N LYS A 138 9.84 8.29 17.96
CA LYS A 138 10.85 7.60 18.79
C LYS A 138 10.61 6.10 18.86
N GLY A 139 9.38 5.64 18.66
CA GLY A 139 9.03 4.21 18.64
C GLY A 139 9.32 3.50 19.95
N GLY A 140 9.05 4.17 21.08
CA GLY A 140 9.26 3.60 22.41
C GLY A 140 8.23 2.53 22.77
N SER A 141 8.35 1.94 23.96
CA SER A 141 7.38 0.95 24.47
C SER A 141 5.99 1.54 24.72
N VAL A 142 5.91 2.85 24.93
CA VAL A 142 4.66 3.61 25.08
C VAL A 142 4.58 4.58 23.92
N TYR A 143 3.47 4.52 23.19
CA TYR A 143 3.20 5.43 22.09
C TYR A 143 3.16 6.88 22.58
N ARG A 144 3.91 7.76 21.92
CA ARG A 144 3.88 9.20 22.20
C ARG A 144 3.67 9.98 20.89
N PRO A 145 2.61 10.80 20.77
CA PRO A 145 2.37 11.61 19.57
C PRO A 145 3.38 12.77 19.52
N THR A 146 4.60 12.49 19.04
CA THR A 146 5.70 13.48 18.99
C THR A 146 5.86 14.13 17.61
N GLY A 147 4.98 13.83 16.67
CA GLY A 147 4.99 14.40 15.33
C GLY A 147 3.64 14.30 14.64
N THR A 148 3.54 14.98 13.50
CA THR A 148 2.42 14.87 12.56
C THR A 148 2.89 14.09 11.34
N CYS A 149 2.15 13.06 10.93
CA CYS A 149 2.47 12.25 9.75
C CYS A 149 1.34 12.30 8.73
N HIS A 150 1.68 12.38 7.45
CA HIS A 150 0.79 12.11 6.34
C HIS A 150 0.77 10.61 6.07
N VAL A 151 -0.38 9.98 6.28
CA VAL A 151 -0.59 8.58 5.94
C VAL A 151 -1.60 8.51 4.81
N ALA A 152 -1.30 7.72 3.78
CA ALA A 152 -2.20 7.54 2.67
C ALA A 152 -2.17 6.11 2.12
N VAL A 153 -3.31 5.69 1.57
CA VAL A 153 -3.47 4.39 0.93
C VAL A 153 -4.09 4.52 -0.46
N ARG A 154 -3.57 3.75 -1.41
CA ARG A 154 -4.18 3.51 -2.73
C ARG A 154 -4.52 2.03 -2.83
N TYR A 155 -5.78 1.74 -3.14
CA TYR A 155 -6.21 0.37 -3.46
C TYR A 155 -6.00 0.13 -4.95
N LEU A 156 -5.39 -1.00 -5.29
CA LEU A 156 -5.02 -1.38 -6.64
C LEU A 156 -6.03 -2.38 -7.20
N ARG A 157 -6.24 -2.39 -8.51
CA ARG A 157 -7.30 -3.21 -9.14
C ARG A 157 -7.11 -4.71 -8.93
N HIS A 158 -5.86 -5.15 -8.85
CA HIS A 158 -5.49 -6.56 -8.62
C HIS A 158 -5.48 -6.97 -7.14
N GLY A 159 -6.05 -6.17 -6.23
CA GLY A 159 -6.22 -6.53 -4.82
C GLY A 159 -5.06 -6.17 -3.89
N GLY A 160 -4.05 -5.44 -4.39
CA GLY A 160 -2.96 -4.88 -3.58
C GLY A 160 -3.25 -3.49 -3.03
N VAL A 161 -2.38 -3.01 -2.13
CA VAL A 161 -2.41 -1.67 -1.55
C VAL A 161 -1.04 -1.02 -1.68
N LEU A 162 -1.01 0.24 -2.10
CA LEU A 162 0.13 1.12 -1.82
C LEU A 162 -0.16 1.89 -0.54
N TYR A 163 0.70 1.76 0.45
CA TYR A 163 0.63 2.45 1.74
C TYR A 163 1.83 3.39 1.88
N GLY A 164 1.60 4.65 2.22
CA GLY A 164 2.64 5.62 2.54
C GLY A 164 2.44 6.19 3.94
N ASN A 165 3.53 6.40 4.66
CA ASN A 165 3.54 7.09 5.96
C ASN A 165 4.78 7.99 6.02
N PHE A 166 4.55 9.30 6.06
CA PHE A 166 5.59 10.32 5.96
C PHE A 166 5.43 11.37 7.05
N VAL A 167 6.53 11.70 7.73
CA VAL A 167 6.59 12.73 8.76
C VAL A 167 6.51 14.10 8.10
N LEU A 168 5.52 14.89 8.51
CA LEU A 168 5.39 16.30 8.15
C LEU A 168 6.08 17.19 9.19
N GLU A 169 5.88 16.89 10.47
CA GLU A 169 6.35 17.72 11.58
C GLU A 169 6.95 16.86 12.70
N ASP A 170 8.06 17.34 13.26
CA ASP A 170 8.67 16.84 14.49
C ASP A 170 8.42 17.87 15.59
N HIS A 171 7.46 17.58 16.47
CA HIS A 171 7.04 18.48 17.55
C HIS A 171 8.11 18.59 18.64
N ALA A 172 8.86 17.51 18.89
CA ALA A 172 9.93 17.51 19.88
C ALA A 172 11.13 18.35 19.40
N GLY A 173 11.48 18.23 18.13
CA GLY A 173 12.53 19.01 17.47
C GLY A 173 12.07 20.40 17.02
N LYS A 174 10.78 20.73 17.12
CA LYS A 174 10.14 21.96 16.60
C LYS A 174 10.50 22.23 15.13
N ALA A 175 10.43 21.19 14.30
CA ALA A 175 10.90 21.25 12.93
C ALA A 175 9.87 20.70 11.94
N THR A 176 9.65 21.43 10.85
CA THR A 176 9.02 20.87 9.65
C THR A 176 9.99 19.91 8.98
N VAL A 177 9.52 18.70 8.66
CA VAL A 177 10.30 17.63 8.05
C VAL A 177 10.07 17.57 6.54
N ALA A 178 8.81 17.64 6.12
CA ALA A 178 8.37 17.67 4.73
C ALA A 178 7.04 18.43 4.66
N THR A 179 6.74 19.04 3.52
CA THR A 179 5.42 19.66 3.32
C THR A 179 4.42 18.64 2.78
N LYS A 180 3.12 18.89 2.98
CA LYS A 180 2.07 18.05 2.39
C LYS A 180 2.19 18.02 0.88
N GLU A 181 2.52 19.14 0.25
CA GLU A 181 2.66 19.29 -1.20
C GLU A 181 3.82 18.45 -1.73
N GLU A 182 4.94 18.36 -1.02
CA GLU A 182 6.05 17.47 -1.39
C GLU A 182 5.62 16.00 -1.32
N ILE A 183 4.87 15.60 -0.29
CA ILE A 183 4.36 14.22 -0.17
C ILE A 183 3.34 13.90 -1.26
N ILE A 184 2.43 14.82 -1.58
CA ILE A 184 1.50 14.63 -2.71
C ILE A 184 2.27 14.56 -4.03
N THR A 185 3.28 15.39 -4.23
CA THR A 185 4.15 15.32 -5.42
C THR A 185 4.86 13.97 -5.53
N LEU A 186 5.26 13.37 -4.40
CA LEU A 186 5.78 12.00 -4.39
C LEU A 186 4.72 10.99 -4.87
N TRP A 187 3.48 11.07 -4.38
CA TRP A 187 2.39 10.21 -4.84
C TRP A 187 2.12 10.35 -6.34
N GLU A 188 2.16 11.58 -6.86
CA GLU A 188 2.01 11.86 -8.30
C GLU A 188 3.17 11.30 -9.15
N SER A 189 4.34 11.17 -8.56
CA SER A 189 5.53 10.66 -9.26
C SER A 189 5.57 9.13 -9.39
N LEU A 190 4.67 8.43 -8.70
CA LEU A 190 4.62 6.98 -8.79
C LEU A 190 4.16 6.59 -10.20
N PRO A 191 4.77 5.55 -10.79
CA PRO A 191 4.34 5.07 -12.10
C PRO A 191 2.86 4.67 -12.06
N SER A 192 2.21 4.68 -13.22
CA SER A 192 0.85 4.17 -13.32
C SER A 192 0.86 2.67 -13.01
N ILE A 193 0.22 2.32 -11.90
CA ILE A 193 0.13 0.97 -11.38
C ILE A 193 -1.36 0.71 -11.14
N ASP A 194 -2.04 0.12 -12.12
CA ASP A 194 -3.43 -0.33 -12.02
C ASP A 194 -3.55 -1.76 -12.55
#